data_AF-A0A3M7Q968-F1
#
_entry.id   AF-A0A3M7Q968-F1
#
_cell.length_a   1.000
_cell.length_b   1.000
_cell.length_c   1.000
_cell.angle_alpha   90.00
_cell.angle_beta   90.00
_cell.angle_gamma   90.00
#
_symmetry.space_group_name_H-M   'P 1'
#
loop_
_entity.id
_entity.type
_entity.pdbx_description
1 polymer ?
#
loop_
_entity_poly.entity_id
_entity_poly.type
_entity_poly.pdbx_seq_one_letter_code
_entity_poly.pdbx_strand_id
1 'polypeptide(L)'
;MPENLIDELLKIFRDLHQSQLKSCGLPEQYWNSLFFKLKDEVFDAGDYFQICMRVDEDDIVIGYKAKFANENGLKLSDENGVFLIDHAWTYKVKDSRQNLIERPNLLSRLCIMMNIVIQNEEELDPEDVKLQKVEAVLENMWKFNQTYKIFTEKLTDDEREPVWYIMDEFGSSLRHSDDPSIKCSPFYYIPTATMYSIIWPLKDLKNGDELTRDYVYGTRDEKLRRAKLFPWNDEDEDYLEDLEDENCTEQSEPNFDYFNSGRTDEILPSESDLELINISKINLSANSTMINVFSDMKSVQENLTDPKFKFVDDMWKADIIFINKHFKDYKQLREKLPNSLVNQFPYENVVTVKDLLAVVSRRVPDSKYWLPTTYNLSYELTKFICYFNKRESDGLDNHWILKPWNLARSIDTTVTKCLNQIIRSQETGPKIACKYITHPVLFYRHEIDGRVKFDVRYIVLLRSIKPLVIYTYKVFWLRFANK
;
A
#
# COMPACT_ATOMS: atom_id res chain seq x y z
N MET A 1 -5.00 40.08 -18.68
CA MET A 1 -3.61 40.24 -18.15
C MET A 1 -2.69 40.58 -19.32
N PRO A 2 -1.61 41.35 -19.12
CA PRO A 2 -0.61 41.54 -20.17
C PRO A 2 -0.02 40.18 -20.61
N GLU A 3 0.24 39.97 -21.91
CA GLU A 3 0.76 38.70 -22.46
C GLU A 3 2.04 38.24 -21.74
N ASN A 4 2.98 39.16 -21.47
CA ASN A 4 4.22 38.86 -20.74
C ASN A 4 4.01 38.24 -19.35
N LEU A 5 2.91 38.58 -18.66
CA LEU A 5 2.61 38.02 -17.34
C LEU A 5 2.06 36.59 -17.44
N ILE A 6 1.33 36.28 -18.52
CA ILE A 6 0.79 34.93 -18.75
C ILE A 6 1.94 33.95 -19.02
N ASP A 7 2.91 34.35 -19.85
CA ASP A 7 4.08 33.53 -20.16
C ASP A 7 4.94 33.25 -18.91
N GLU A 8 5.10 34.25 -18.04
CA GLU A 8 5.81 34.08 -16.78
C GLU A 8 5.09 33.10 -15.83
N LEU A 9 3.76 33.22 -15.71
CA LEU A 9 2.98 32.30 -14.87
C LEU A 9 2.99 30.86 -15.41
N LEU A 10 2.90 30.69 -16.73
CA LEU A 10 3.00 29.38 -17.36
C LEU A 10 4.38 28.75 -17.14
N LYS A 11 5.44 29.55 -17.18
CA LYS A 11 6.80 29.09 -16.86
C LYS A 11 6.88 28.60 -15.41
N ILE A 12 6.37 29.37 -14.46
CA ILE A 12 6.33 28.98 -13.03
C ILE A 12 5.54 27.68 -12.85
N PHE A 13 4.36 27.56 -13.49
CA PHE A 13 3.56 26.34 -13.44
C PHE A 13 4.35 25.13 -13.95
N ARG A 14 5.02 25.27 -15.09
CA ARG A 14 5.85 24.19 -15.66
C ARG A 14 6.98 23.83 -14.71
N ASP A 15 7.75 24.80 -14.22
CA ASP A 15 8.88 24.54 -13.31
C ASP A 15 8.43 23.82 -12.03
N LEU A 16 7.26 24.19 -11.50
CA LEU A 16 6.70 23.62 -10.28
C LEU A 16 6.11 22.22 -10.49
N HIS A 17 5.47 21.96 -11.63
CA HIS A 17 4.70 20.74 -11.90
C HIS A 17 5.34 19.78 -12.90
N GLN A 18 6.49 20.09 -13.50
CA GLN A 18 7.07 19.31 -14.60
C GLN A 18 7.23 17.83 -14.27
N SER A 19 7.72 17.50 -13.06
CA SER A 19 7.90 16.12 -12.62
C SER A 19 6.57 15.36 -12.58
N GLN A 20 5.53 16.00 -12.05
CA GLN A 20 4.19 15.43 -11.98
C GLN A 20 3.53 15.29 -13.36
N LEU A 21 3.61 16.33 -14.21
CA LEU A 21 3.09 16.33 -15.58
C LEU A 21 3.69 15.20 -16.43
N LYS A 22 5.01 14.98 -16.29
CA LYS A 22 5.70 13.88 -16.97
C LYS A 22 5.37 12.52 -16.36
N SER A 23 5.27 12.43 -15.04
CA SER A 23 4.93 11.19 -14.32
C SER A 23 3.52 10.69 -14.66
N CYS A 24 2.53 11.59 -14.72
CA CYS A 24 1.18 11.22 -15.17
C CYS A 24 1.11 10.95 -16.68
N GLY A 25 2.12 11.39 -17.45
CA GLY A 25 2.20 11.20 -18.89
C GLY A 25 1.23 12.08 -19.66
N LEU A 26 0.96 13.29 -19.17
CA LEU A 26 0.11 14.28 -19.86
C LEU A 26 0.90 14.92 -21.02
N PRO A 27 0.42 14.85 -22.27
CA PRO A 27 1.05 15.52 -23.41
C PRO A 27 1.22 17.04 -23.21
N GLU A 28 2.36 17.59 -23.66
CA GLU A 28 2.72 19.01 -23.45
C GLU A 28 1.70 20.00 -24.01
N GLN A 29 1.01 19.64 -25.10
CA GLN A 29 -0.04 20.45 -25.72
C GLN A 29 -1.19 20.79 -24.75
N TYR A 30 -1.47 19.95 -23.75
CA TYR A 30 -2.54 20.18 -22.79
C TYR A 30 -2.11 21.02 -21.57
N TRP A 31 -0.80 21.26 -21.38
CA TRP A 31 -0.30 21.85 -20.14
C TRP A 31 -0.80 23.28 -19.91
N ASN A 32 -0.92 24.07 -20.98
CA ASN A 32 -1.40 25.44 -20.90
C ASN A 32 -2.89 25.47 -20.51
N SER A 33 -3.72 24.65 -21.18
CA SER A 33 -5.15 24.56 -20.86
C SER A 33 -5.36 24.08 -19.42
N LEU A 34 -4.61 23.05 -18.99
CA LEU A 34 -4.65 22.56 -17.62
C LEU A 34 -4.29 23.67 -16.61
N PHE A 35 -3.27 24.48 -16.87
CA PHE A 35 -2.91 25.60 -16.00
C PHE A 35 -4.07 26.57 -15.80
N PHE A 36 -4.73 27.00 -16.87
CA PHE A 36 -5.86 27.93 -16.77
C PHE A 36 -7.04 27.29 -16.03
N LYS A 37 -7.37 26.04 -16.35
CA LYS A 37 -8.46 25.32 -15.67
C LYS A 37 -8.21 25.17 -14.17
N LEU A 38 -6.97 24.86 -13.76
CA LEU A 38 -6.61 24.76 -12.34
C LEU A 38 -6.61 26.11 -11.63
N LYS A 39 -6.04 27.14 -12.28
CA LYS A 39 -5.93 28.47 -11.71
C LYS A 39 -7.30 29.12 -11.48
N ASP A 40 -8.20 28.97 -12.45
CA ASP A 40 -9.50 29.61 -12.48
C ASP A 40 -10.64 28.65 -12.05
N GLU A 41 -10.29 27.45 -11.56
CA GLU A 41 -11.20 26.38 -11.12
C GLU A 41 -12.32 26.06 -12.14
N VAL A 42 -11.93 25.91 -13.42
CA VAL A 42 -12.86 25.66 -14.52
C VAL A 42 -13.16 24.17 -14.64
N PHE A 43 -14.39 23.80 -14.31
CA PHE A 43 -14.95 22.45 -14.49
C PHE A 43 -15.87 22.40 -15.72
N ASP A 44 -15.29 22.21 -16.90
CA ASP A 44 -15.99 22.20 -18.18
C ASP A 44 -16.34 20.79 -18.69
N ALA A 45 -16.14 19.75 -17.87
CA ALA A 45 -16.49 18.38 -18.22
C ALA A 45 -17.97 18.22 -18.65
N GLY A 46 -18.89 18.98 -18.04
CA GLY A 46 -20.32 18.96 -18.36
C GLY A 46 -20.66 19.46 -19.76
N ASP A 47 -19.79 20.23 -20.41
CA ASP A 47 -20.00 20.72 -21.79
C ASP A 47 -19.64 19.67 -22.85
N TYR A 48 -18.90 18.63 -22.45
CA TYR A 48 -18.38 17.59 -23.35
C TYR A 48 -18.95 16.22 -23.06
N PHE A 49 -19.38 15.96 -21.83
CA PHE A 49 -19.71 14.63 -21.38
C PHE A 49 -21.07 14.56 -20.68
N GLN A 50 -21.66 13.37 -20.69
CA GLN A 50 -22.91 13.07 -20.01
C GLN A 50 -22.79 11.77 -19.23
N ILE A 51 -23.49 11.69 -18.09
CA ILE A 51 -23.64 10.46 -17.32
C ILE A 51 -24.92 9.77 -17.82
N CYS A 52 -24.81 8.51 -18.19
CA CYS A 52 -25.94 7.68 -18.59
C CYS A 52 -26.15 6.56 -17.58
N MET A 53 -27.41 6.25 -17.28
CA MET A 53 -27.77 5.04 -16.56
C MET A 53 -27.48 3.80 -17.42
N ARG A 54 -27.02 2.74 -16.77
CA ARG A 54 -26.99 1.39 -17.30
C ARG A 54 -28.15 0.63 -16.68
N VAL A 55 -28.92 -0.03 -17.52
CA VAL A 55 -29.98 -0.94 -17.09
C VAL A 55 -29.67 -2.36 -17.55
N ASP A 56 -30.14 -3.33 -16.79
CA ASP A 56 -30.16 -4.74 -17.22
C ASP A 56 -31.36 -5.03 -18.15
N GLU A 57 -31.66 -6.31 -18.38
CA GLU A 57 -32.76 -6.76 -19.23
C GLU A 57 -34.15 -6.41 -18.65
N ASP A 58 -34.24 -6.17 -17.34
CA ASP A 58 -35.47 -5.86 -16.60
C ASP A 58 -35.63 -4.35 -16.31
N ASP A 59 -34.89 -3.50 -17.02
CA ASP A 59 -34.85 -2.04 -16.84
C ASP A 59 -34.37 -1.59 -15.43
N ILE A 60 -33.71 -2.47 -14.67
CA ILE A 60 -33.17 -2.16 -13.34
C ILE A 60 -31.82 -1.47 -13.51
N VAL A 61 -31.64 -0.35 -12.80
CA VAL A 61 -30.37 0.39 -12.84
C VAL A 61 -29.27 -0.45 -12.19
N ILE A 62 -28.31 -0.89 -13.02
CA ILE A 62 -27.12 -1.66 -12.61
C ILE A 62 -25.86 -0.77 -12.51
N GLY A 63 -26.01 0.54 -12.67
CA GLY A 63 -24.95 1.52 -12.46
C GLY A 63 -24.94 2.63 -13.51
N TYR A 64 -23.80 3.30 -13.63
CA TYR A 64 -23.64 4.48 -14.48
C TYR A 64 -22.45 4.33 -15.43
N LYS A 65 -22.49 5.05 -16.55
CA LYS A 65 -21.37 5.21 -17.48
C LYS A 65 -21.29 6.62 -18.04
N ALA A 66 -20.09 7.13 -18.23
CA ALA A 66 -19.87 8.39 -18.92
C ALA A 66 -19.82 8.19 -20.44
N LYS A 67 -20.39 9.13 -21.19
CA LYS A 67 -20.27 9.22 -22.65
C LYS A 67 -19.83 10.61 -23.10
N PHE A 68 -19.18 10.67 -24.24
CA PHE A 68 -18.96 11.89 -24.97
C PHE A 68 -20.27 12.38 -25.60
N ALA A 69 -20.63 13.65 -25.39
CA ALA A 69 -21.90 14.25 -25.78
C ALA A 69 -21.74 15.45 -26.73
N ASN A 70 -20.52 15.96 -26.94
CA ASN A 70 -20.31 17.09 -27.83
C ASN A 70 -20.50 16.69 -29.30
N GLU A 71 -21.34 17.43 -30.04
CA GLU A 71 -21.66 17.12 -31.43
C GLU A 71 -20.46 17.29 -32.39
N ASN A 72 -19.50 18.16 -32.05
CA ASN A 72 -18.35 18.46 -32.91
C ASN A 72 -17.24 17.41 -32.83
N GLY A 73 -17.35 16.46 -31.88
CA GLY A 73 -16.23 15.57 -31.54
C GLY A 73 -15.13 16.29 -30.77
N LEU A 74 -14.14 15.52 -30.30
CA LEU A 74 -12.90 16.03 -29.72
C LEU A 74 -11.72 15.36 -30.41
N LYS A 75 -10.86 16.17 -31.03
CA LYS A 75 -9.62 15.67 -31.64
C LYS A 75 -8.55 15.49 -30.58
N LEU A 76 -7.73 14.46 -30.72
CA LEU A 76 -6.58 14.26 -29.85
C LEU A 76 -5.64 15.48 -29.86
N SER A 77 -5.53 16.19 -30.99
CA SER A 77 -4.71 17.40 -31.13
C SER A 77 -5.32 18.67 -30.52
N ASP A 78 -6.54 18.63 -29.97
CA ASP A 78 -7.19 19.80 -29.39
C ASP A 78 -6.57 20.15 -28.03
N GLU A 79 -5.91 21.30 -27.92
CA GLU A 79 -5.21 21.74 -26.70
C GLU A 79 -6.13 21.84 -25.47
N ASN A 80 -7.44 21.96 -25.65
CA ASN A 80 -8.42 22.03 -24.56
C ASN A 80 -8.96 20.66 -24.10
N GLY A 81 -8.49 19.56 -24.70
CA GLY A 81 -8.91 18.20 -24.38
C GLY A 81 -8.50 17.66 -23.01
N VAL A 82 -8.22 18.51 -22.02
CA VAL A 82 -7.89 18.10 -20.64
C VAL A 82 -8.94 18.62 -19.68
N PHE A 83 -9.48 17.79 -18.79
CA PHE A 83 -10.61 18.16 -17.92
C PHE A 83 -10.30 17.85 -16.46
N LEU A 84 -10.86 18.66 -15.56
CA LEU A 84 -10.77 18.47 -14.12
C LEU A 84 -11.95 17.64 -13.61
N ILE A 85 -11.66 16.77 -12.65
CA ILE A 85 -12.62 15.96 -11.90
C ILE A 85 -12.39 16.23 -10.41
N ASP A 86 -13.46 16.55 -9.71
CA ASP A 86 -13.42 16.83 -8.28
C ASP A 86 -13.51 15.55 -7.44
N HIS A 87 -13.18 15.63 -6.16
CA HIS A 87 -13.21 14.52 -5.22
C HIS A 87 -14.39 14.67 -4.27
N ALA A 88 -15.42 13.83 -4.44
CA ALA A 88 -16.57 13.81 -3.54
C ALA A 88 -16.18 13.49 -2.09
N TRP A 89 -15.14 12.68 -1.91
CA TRP A 89 -14.66 12.27 -0.60
C TRP A 89 -13.16 11.98 -0.61
N THR A 90 -12.44 12.51 0.36
CA THR A 90 -11.01 12.23 0.60
C THR A 90 -10.81 11.89 2.07
N TYR A 91 -10.14 10.78 2.37
CA TYR A 91 -10.11 10.22 3.72
C TYR A 91 -8.93 9.26 3.96
N LYS A 92 -8.72 8.91 5.23
CA LYS A 92 -7.89 7.77 5.65
C LYS A 92 -8.80 6.63 6.09
N VAL A 93 -8.41 5.38 5.81
CA VAL A 93 -9.24 4.19 6.08
C VAL A 93 -9.71 4.12 7.54
N LYS A 94 -8.87 4.48 8.50
CA LYS A 94 -9.22 4.47 9.94
C LYS A 94 -10.34 5.45 10.32
N ASP A 95 -10.50 6.50 9.53
CA ASP A 95 -11.46 7.58 9.77
C ASP A 95 -12.74 7.41 8.94
N SER A 96 -12.79 6.45 8.01
CA SER A 96 -13.85 6.33 6.98
C SER A 96 -15.25 6.20 7.59
N ARG A 97 -15.42 5.28 8.54
CA ARG A 97 -16.69 5.06 9.24
C ARG A 97 -17.16 6.32 9.97
N GLN A 98 -16.28 6.96 10.72
CA GLN A 98 -16.63 8.15 11.49
C GLN A 98 -17.05 9.31 10.57
N ASN A 99 -16.35 9.47 9.44
CA ASN A 99 -16.70 10.47 8.42
C ASN A 99 -18.14 10.28 7.93
N LEU A 100 -18.55 9.04 7.64
CA LEU A 100 -19.91 8.73 7.16
C LEU A 100 -20.98 8.96 8.23
N ILE A 101 -20.67 8.64 9.49
CA ILE A 101 -21.59 8.87 10.63
C ILE A 101 -21.83 10.36 10.87
N GLU A 102 -20.77 11.18 10.78
CA GLU A 102 -20.80 12.62 11.09
C GLU A 102 -21.26 13.49 9.92
N ARG A 103 -21.20 12.99 8.68
CA ARG A 103 -21.49 13.76 7.47
C ARG A 103 -22.66 13.16 6.68
N PRO A 104 -23.93 13.38 7.10
CA PRO A 104 -25.09 12.76 6.46
C PRO A 104 -25.24 13.11 4.97
N ASN A 105 -24.91 14.35 4.57
CA ASN A 105 -24.94 14.75 3.15
C ASN A 105 -23.96 13.95 2.30
N LEU A 106 -22.78 13.63 2.85
CA LEU A 106 -21.81 12.77 2.17
C LEU A 106 -22.34 11.34 2.07
N LEU A 107 -22.87 10.79 3.16
CA LEU A 107 -23.47 9.45 3.17
C LEU A 107 -24.56 9.32 2.11
N SER A 108 -25.50 10.27 2.05
CA SER A 108 -26.58 10.28 1.05
C SER A 108 -26.03 10.38 -0.38
N ARG A 109 -25.04 11.25 -0.63
CA ARG A 109 -24.38 11.37 -1.94
C ARG A 109 -23.74 10.05 -2.38
N LEU A 110 -23.00 9.40 -1.48
CA LEU A 110 -22.35 8.12 -1.78
C LEU A 110 -23.36 6.98 -1.97
N CYS A 111 -24.47 6.96 -1.23
CA CYS A 111 -25.54 5.97 -1.46
C CYS A 111 -26.10 6.08 -2.88
N ILE A 112 -26.34 7.31 -3.37
CA ILE A 112 -26.82 7.54 -4.75
C ILE A 112 -25.77 7.06 -5.76
N MET A 113 -24.51 7.47 -5.59
CA MET A 113 -23.42 7.10 -6.51
C MET A 113 -23.19 5.59 -6.58
N MET A 114 -23.37 4.89 -5.46
CA MET A 114 -23.17 3.44 -5.33
C MET A 114 -24.44 2.64 -5.54
N ASN A 115 -25.57 3.29 -5.88
CA ASN A 115 -26.87 2.66 -6.04
C ASN A 115 -27.31 1.82 -4.80
N ILE A 116 -27.04 2.32 -3.60
CA ILE A 116 -27.39 1.65 -2.34
C ILE A 116 -28.84 1.96 -1.99
N VAL A 117 -29.64 0.91 -1.91
CA VAL A 117 -31.04 0.94 -1.46
C VAL A 117 -31.19 0.06 -0.23
N ILE A 118 -31.77 0.62 0.83
CA ILE A 118 -32.09 -0.15 2.04
C ILE A 118 -33.48 -0.76 1.88
N GLN A 119 -33.57 -2.08 1.99
CA GLN A 119 -34.84 -2.79 1.94
C GLN A 119 -35.68 -2.45 3.18
N ASN A 120 -36.98 -2.18 2.97
CA ASN A 120 -37.94 -1.83 4.03
C ASN A 120 -37.50 -0.63 4.89
N GLU A 121 -36.83 0.36 4.27
CA GLU A 121 -36.35 1.58 4.97
C GLU A 121 -37.45 2.27 5.80
N GLU A 122 -38.70 2.24 5.34
CA GLU A 122 -39.85 2.86 6.02
C GLU A 122 -40.26 2.13 7.33
N GLU A 123 -39.89 0.87 7.51
CA GLU A 123 -40.23 0.04 8.67
C GLU A 123 -39.13 0.03 9.75
N LEU A 124 -37.96 0.60 9.45
CA LEU A 124 -36.77 0.57 10.30
C LEU A 124 -36.61 1.86 11.11
N ASP A 125 -35.92 1.76 12.24
CA ASP A 125 -35.51 2.94 13.00
C ASP A 125 -34.52 3.79 12.16
N PRO A 126 -34.66 5.13 12.14
CA PRO A 126 -33.77 5.98 11.35
C PRO A 126 -32.27 5.81 11.65
N GLU A 127 -31.87 5.50 12.89
CA GLU A 127 -30.47 5.25 13.22
C GLU A 127 -30.01 3.88 12.71
N ASP A 128 -30.87 2.86 12.72
CA ASP A 128 -30.55 1.56 12.13
C ASP A 128 -30.39 1.68 10.60
N VAL A 129 -31.27 2.42 9.93
CA VAL A 129 -31.15 2.74 8.49
C VAL A 129 -29.81 3.43 8.21
N LYS A 130 -29.47 4.43 9.01
CA LYS A 130 -28.20 5.16 8.86
C LYS A 130 -27.01 4.22 9.01
N LEU A 131 -26.99 3.35 10.02
CA LEU A 131 -25.91 2.40 10.24
C LEU A 131 -25.81 1.39 9.08
N GLN A 132 -26.94 0.88 8.57
CA GLN A 132 -26.95 0.00 7.41
C GLN A 132 -26.40 0.69 6.15
N LYS A 133 -26.75 1.97 5.91
CA LYS A 133 -26.17 2.77 4.83
C LYS A 133 -24.66 2.93 5.00
N VAL A 134 -24.18 3.17 6.22
CA VAL A 134 -22.74 3.26 6.52
C VAL A 134 -22.02 1.95 6.18
N GLU A 135 -22.54 0.80 6.63
CA GLU A 135 -21.93 -0.50 6.28
C GLU A 135 -21.92 -0.74 4.77
N ALA A 136 -23.06 -0.52 4.11
CA ALA A 136 -23.19 -0.74 2.67
C ALA A 136 -22.20 0.14 1.88
N VAL A 137 -22.00 1.41 2.27
CA VAL A 137 -20.99 2.28 1.65
C VAL A 137 -19.58 1.75 1.92
N LEU A 138 -19.24 1.35 3.15
CA LEU A 138 -17.91 0.83 3.49
C LEU A 138 -17.55 -0.47 2.75
N GLU A 139 -18.55 -1.28 2.42
CA GLU A 139 -18.41 -2.50 1.62
C GLU A 139 -18.26 -2.20 0.13
N ASN A 140 -19.07 -1.28 -0.43
CA ASN A 140 -19.10 -0.99 -1.87
C ASN A 140 -18.08 0.05 -2.34
N MET A 141 -17.56 0.91 -1.45
CA MET A 141 -16.68 2.01 -1.84
C MET A 141 -15.41 1.59 -2.57
N TRP A 142 -14.97 0.33 -2.42
CA TRP A 142 -13.76 -0.19 -3.05
C TRP A 142 -13.86 -0.30 -4.57
N LYS A 143 -15.06 -0.22 -5.17
CA LYS A 143 -15.23 -0.09 -6.63
C LYS A 143 -14.95 1.34 -7.13
N PHE A 144 -15.05 2.33 -6.23
CA PHE A 144 -14.97 3.76 -6.55
C PHE A 144 -13.67 4.42 -6.10
N ASN A 145 -13.10 3.88 -5.03
CA ASN A 145 -11.89 4.37 -4.41
C ASN A 145 -10.73 4.48 -5.39
N GLN A 146 -9.90 5.48 -5.19
CA GLN A 146 -8.59 5.69 -5.81
C GLN A 146 -7.64 6.13 -4.68
N THR A 147 -6.34 6.15 -4.94
CA THR A 147 -5.37 6.51 -3.89
C THR A 147 -4.19 7.31 -4.40
N TYR A 148 -3.61 8.10 -3.51
CA TYR A 148 -2.33 8.77 -3.72
C TYR A 148 -1.54 8.82 -2.41
N LYS A 149 -0.24 9.12 -2.54
CA LYS A 149 0.64 9.44 -1.42
C LYS A 149 1.25 10.82 -1.65
N ILE A 150 1.16 11.68 -0.65
CA ILE A 150 1.84 12.97 -0.69
C ILE A 150 3.21 12.78 -0.04
N PHE A 151 4.26 12.95 -0.85
CA PHE A 151 5.63 12.97 -0.35
C PHE A 151 6.02 14.41 -0.03
N THR A 152 6.27 14.71 1.24
CA THR A 152 6.99 15.92 1.63
C THR A 152 8.14 15.54 2.55
N GLU A 153 9.28 16.24 2.43
CA GLU A 153 10.47 15.96 3.23
C GLU A 153 10.23 16.12 4.75
N LYS A 154 9.18 16.84 5.13
CA LYS A 154 8.82 17.11 6.53
C LYS A 154 8.00 15.99 7.19
N LEU A 155 7.37 15.10 6.41
CA LEU A 155 6.50 14.05 6.96
C LEU A 155 7.31 12.84 7.42
N THR A 156 7.05 12.41 8.65
CA THR A 156 7.53 11.14 9.20
C THR A 156 6.87 9.95 8.50
N ASP A 157 7.44 8.75 8.58
CA ASP A 157 6.87 7.56 7.92
C ASP A 157 5.43 7.24 8.37
N ASP A 158 5.04 7.62 9.59
CA ASP A 158 3.66 7.45 10.11
C ASP A 158 2.68 8.43 9.44
N GLU A 159 3.18 9.59 8.99
CA GLU A 159 2.37 10.61 8.32
C GLU A 159 2.27 10.38 6.81
N ARG A 160 3.05 9.43 6.27
CA ARG A 160 3.04 9.01 4.86
C ARG A 160 1.99 7.93 4.54
N GLU A 161 0.99 7.78 5.40
CA GLU A 161 -0.15 6.89 5.13
C GLU A 161 -0.82 7.25 3.80
N PRO A 162 -1.25 6.25 3.03
CA PRO A 162 -1.99 6.50 1.79
C PRO A 162 -3.30 7.25 2.08
N VAL A 163 -3.60 8.21 1.22
CA VAL A 163 -4.91 8.88 1.22
C VAL A 163 -5.77 8.20 0.17
N TRP A 164 -7.01 7.89 0.55
CA TRP A 164 -8.01 7.34 -0.35
C TRP A 164 -9.00 8.42 -0.71
N TYR A 165 -9.52 8.35 -1.94
CA TYR A 165 -10.51 9.29 -2.40
C TYR A 165 -11.51 8.64 -3.36
N ILE A 166 -12.71 9.21 -3.43
CA ILE A 166 -13.75 8.90 -4.40
C ILE A 166 -13.97 10.18 -5.23
N MET A 167 -13.89 10.05 -6.55
CA MET A 167 -14.17 11.15 -7.48
C MET A 167 -15.65 11.55 -7.39
N ASP A 168 -16.02 12.69 -7.95
CA ASP A 168 -17.43 13.05 -8.16
C ASP A 168 -18.21 12.01 -9.00
N GLU A 169 -19.51 12.27 -9.19
CA GLU A 169 -20.43 11.42 -9.95
C GLU A 169 -19.90 11.11 -11.35
N PHE A 170 -19.34 12.12 -12.03
CA PHE A 170 -18.80 11.97 -13.37
C PHE A 170 -17.57 11.07 -13.37
N GLY A 171 -16.56 11.38 -12.55
CA GLY A 171 -15.33 10.59 -12.47
C GLY A 171 -15.58 9.15 -12.03
N SER A 172 -16.53 8.96 -11.11
CA SER A 172 -16.95 7.63 -10.64
C SER A 172 -17.68 6.80 -11.70
N SER A 173 -18.23 7.44 -12.73
CA SER A 173 -18.89 6.76 -13.85
C SER A 173 -17.92 6.32 -14.97
N LEU A 174 -16.62 6.62 -14.85
CA LEU A 174 -15.58 6.18 -15.80
C LEU A 174 -15.28 4.69 -15.61
N ARG A 175 -15.69 3.86 -16.56
CA ARG A 175 -15.54 2.39 -16.43
C ARG A 175 -14.18 1.88 -16.91
N HIS A 176 -13.90 0.63 -16.61
CA HIS A 176 -12.73 -0.07 -17.11
C HIS A 176 -12.85 -0.40 -18.60
N SER A 177 -11.73 -0.31 -19.34
CA SER A 177 -11.50 -0.96 -20.63
C SER A 177 -10.01 -1.27 -20.79
N ASP A 178 -9.68 -2.39 -21.44
CA ASP A 178 -8.31 -2.70 -21.89
C ASP A 178 -7.88 -1.85 -23.11
N ASP A 179 -8.84 -1.27 -23.84
CA ASP A 179 -8.64 -0.26 -24.89
C ASP A 179 -9.32 1.06 -24.48
N PRO A 180 -8.77 1.78 -23.48
CA PRO A 180 -9.41 2.95 -22.89
C PRO A 180 -9.50 4.13 -23.87
N SER A 181 -10.58 4.91 -23.78
CA SER A 181 -10.77 6.15 -24.55
C SER A 181 -10.11 7.36 -23.92
N ILE A 182 -9.92 7.35 -22.61
CA ILE A 182 -9.27 8.42 -21.87
C ILE A 182 -8.22 7.87 -20.90
N LYS A 183 -7.32 8.75 -20.47
CA LYS A 183 -6.47 8.52 -19.29
C LYS A 183 -6.99 9.37 -18.15
N CYS A 184 -6.87 8.85 -16.93
CA CYS A 184 -7.23 9.55 -15.70
C CYS A 184 -6.06 9.45 -14.72
N SER A 185 -5.65 10.58 -14.14
CA SER A 185 -4.54 10.62 -13.18
C SER A 185 -4.84 11.56 -12.03
N PRO A 186 -4.46 11.23 -10.78
CA PRO A 186 -4.44 12.21 -9.71
C PRO A 186 -3.44 13.34 -10.04
N PHE A 187 -3.75 14.56 -9.65
CA PHE A 187 -2.91 15.74 -9.83
C PHE A 187 -3.03 16.68 -8.63
N TYR A 188 -1.92 16.91 -7.93
CA TYR A 188 -1.81 17.87 -6.85
C TYR A 188 -1.47 19.25 -7.39
N TYR A 189 -2.39 20.20 -7.25
CA TYR A 189 -2.15 21.60 -7.56
C TYR A 189 -1.54 22.29 -6.34
N ILE A 190 -0.25 22.63 -6.45
CA ILE A 190 0.58 23.10 -5.34
C ILE A 190 0.12 24.48 -4.83
N PRO A 191 -0.25 25.46 -5.68
CA PRO A 191 -0.63 26.79 -5.21
C PRO A 191 -1.81 26.81 -4.24
N THR A 192 -2.82 25.96 -4.45
CA THR A 192 -4.01 25.88 -3.59
C THR A 192 -3.98 24.69 -2.63
N ALA A 193 -2.96 23.82 -2.73
CA ALA A 193 -2.87 22.56 -2.01
C ALA A 193 -4.08 21.62 -2.23
N THR A 194 -4.66 21.66 -3.42
CA THR A 194 -5.84 20.86 -3.78
C THR A 194 -5.45 19.65 -4.64
N MET A 195 -6.09 18.51 -4.39
CA MET A 195 -6.00 17.33 -5.24
C MET A 195 -7.17 17.31 -6.22
N TYR A 196 -6.86 17.10 -7.49
CA TYR A 196 -7.84 16.83 -8.54
C TYR A 196 -7.57 15.46 -9.16
N SER A 197 -8.52 14.95 -9.91
CA SER A 197 -8.22 14.00 -10.97
C SER A 197 -8.31 14.72 -12.31
N ILE A 198 -7.31 14.52 -13.17
CA ILE A 198 -7.29 15.08 -14.51
C ILE A 198 -7.56 13.97 -15.52
N ILE A 199 -8.35 14.26 -16.54
CA ILE A 199 -8.60 13.35 -17.65
C ILE A 199 -8.26 13.97 -19.00
N TRP A 200 -7.84 13.15 -19.94
CA TRP A 200 -7.56 13.57 -21.32
C TRP A 200 -7.75 12.39 -22.30
N PRO A 201 -8.07 12.64 -23.57
CA PRO A 201 -8.31 11.59 -24.55
C PRO A 201 -7.03 10.83 -24.89
N LEU A 202 -7.19 9.55 -25.20
CA LEU A 202 -6.16 8.69 -25.80
C LEU A 202 -6.39 8.46 -27.29
N LYS A 203 -7.60 8.79 -27.77
CA LYS A 203 -8.05 8.70 -29.16
C LYS A 203 -9.05 9.83 -29.43
N ASP A 204 -9.26 10.14 -30.71
CA ASP A 204 -10.34 11.05 -31.11
C ASP A 204 -11.68 10.54 -30.55
N LEU A 205 -12.47 11.42 -29.96
CA LEU A 205 -13.80 11.11 -29.40
C LEU A 205 -14.90 11.66 -30.30
N LYS A 206 -15.94 10.86 -30.51
CA LYS A 206 -17.15 11.21 -31.26
C LYS A 206 -18.35 11.17 -30.33
N ASN A 207 -19.40 11.89 -30.72
CA ASN A 207 -20.66 11.87 -29.98
C ASN A 207 -21.17 10.44 -29.81
N GLY A 208 -21.50 10.06 -28.58
CA GLY A 208 -21.97 8.74 -28.18
C GLY A 208 -20.87 7.78 -27.72
N ASP A 209 -19.59 8.09 -27.95
CA ASP A 209 -18.47 7.24 -27.50
C ASP A 209 -18.46 7.12 -25.99
N GLU A 210 -18.20 5.91 -25.48
CA GLU A 210 -18.08 5.69 -24.05
C GLU A 210 -16.71 6.14 -23.52
N LEU A 211 -16.71 6.80 -22.36
CA LEU A 211 -15.48 7.18 -21.67
C LEU A 211 -15.04 6.06 -20.73
N THR A 212 -13.88 5.48 -21.04
CA THR A 212 -13.30 4.35 -20.32
C THR A 212 -11.83 4.59 -20.02
N ARG A 213 -11.34 4.00 -18.93
CA ARG A 213 -9.96 4.07 -18.46
C ARG A 213 -9.42 2.68 -18.13
N ASP A 214 -8.11 2.52 -18.12
CA ASP A 214 -7.48 1.30 -17.59
C ASP A 214 -7.25 1.47 -16.06
N TYR A 215 -7.94 0.68 -15.23
CA TYR A 215 -7.74 0.69 -13.77
C TYR A 215 -6.46 -0.04 -13.35
N VAL A 216 -5.96 -0.94 -14.19
CA VAL A 216 -4.80 -1.81 -13.90
C VAL A 216 -3.62 -1.51 -14.82
N TYR A 217 -3.55 -0.27 -15.31
CA TYR A 217 -2.51 0.25 -16.19
C TYR A 217 -1.11 -0.17 -15.74
N GLY A 218 -0.32 -0.70 -16.68
CA GLY A 218 1.04 -1.19 -16.44
C GLY A 218 1.14 -2.64 -15.96
N THR A 219 0.02 -3.28 -15.61
CA THR A 219 -0.01 -4.73 -15.33
C THR A 219 -0.04 -5.49 -16.66
N ARG A 220 1.01 -6.27 -16.94
CA ARG A 220 1.15 -7.02 -18.21
C ARG A 220 0.64 -8.46 -18.14
N ASP A 221 0.77 -9.10 -16.98
CA ASP A 221 0.33 -10.47 -16.78
C ASP A 221 -1.21 -10.53 -16.77
N GLU A 222 -1.79 -11.33 -17.67
CA GLU A 222 -3.23 -11.37 -17.91
C GLU A 222 -4.00 -11.91 -16.70
N LYS A 223 -3.50 -12.98 -16.06
CA LYS A 223 -4.13 -13.57 -14.87
C LYS A 223 -4.14 -12.59 -13.70
N LEU A 224 -3.04 -11.84 -13.52
CA LEU A 224 -2.94 -10.77 -12.53
C LEU A 224 -3.82 -9.57 -12.88
N ARG A 225 -3.95 -9.19 -14.15
CA ARG A 225 -4.90 -8.14 -14.58
C ARG A 225 -6.32 -8.52 -14.17
N ARG A 226 -6.77 -9.73 -14.50
CA ARG A 226 -8.09 -10.24 -14.09
C ARG A 226 -8.25 -10.22 -12.57
N ALA A 227 -7.29 -10.76 -11.83
CA ALA A 227 -7.31 -10.74 -10.37
C ALA A 227 -7.44 -9.33 -9.77
N LYS A 228 -6.80 -8.31 -10.36
CA LYS A 228 -6.91 -6.92 -9.92
C LYS A 228 -8.21 -6.24 -10.35
N LEU A 229 -8.82 -6.68 -11.44
CA LEU A 229 -10.09 -6.18 -11.96
C LEU A 229 -11.31 -6.79 -11.28
N PHE A 230 -11.12 -7.85 -10.49
CA PHE A 230 -12.17 -8.50 -9.71
C PHE A 230 -13.15 -7.53 -9.02
N PRO A 231 -12.74 -6.41 -8.38
CA PRO A 231 -13.69 -5.51 -7.72
C PRO A 231 -14.77 -4.91 -8.63
N TRP A 232 -14.57 -4.91 -9.95
CA TRP A 232 -15.54 -4.39 -10.92
C TRP A 232 -16.28 -5.49 -11.70
N ASN A 233 -15.89 -6.76 -11.51
CA ASN A 233 -16.46 -7.93 -12.18
C ASN A 233 -16.78 -9.03 -11.14
N ASP A 234 -17.09 -8.65 -9.91
CA ASP A 234 -17.33 -9.59 -8.79
C ASP A 234 -18.63 -10.40 -8.92
N GLU A 235 -19.49 -10.00 -9.86
CA GLU A 235 -20.75 -10.68 -10.22
C GLU A 235 -20.61 -11.53 -11.49
N ASP A 236 -19.45 -11.53 -12.16
CA ASP A 236 -19.19 -12.28 -13.37
C ASP A 236 -18.59 -13.66 -13.02
N GLU A 237 -19.42 -14.71 -13.10
CA GLU A 237 -19.02 -16.09 -12.77
C GLU A 237 -17.85 -16.59 -13.63
N ASP A 238 -17.79 -16.18 -14.91
CA ASP A 238 -16.70 -16.57 -15.82
C ASP A 238 -15.35 -16.03 -15.31
N TYR A 239 -15.37 -14.85 -14.68
CA TYR A 239 -14.17 -14.21 -14.10
C TYR A 239 -13.60 -14.98 -12.91
N LEU A 240 -14.45 -15.71 -12.19
CA LEU A 240 -14.06 -16.55 -11.06
C LEU A 240 -13.41 -17.86 -11.54
N GLU A 241 -13.99 -18.50 -12.55
CA GLU A 241 -13.48 -19.75 -13.14
C GLU A 241 -12.02 -19.59 -13.62
N ASP A 242 -11.71 -18.47 -14.26
CA ASP A 242 -10.35 -18.18 -14.74
C ASP A 242 -9.30 -17.99 -13.63
N LEU A 243 -9.76 -17.62 -12.43
CA LEU A 243 -8.93 -17.45 -11.25
C LEU A 243 -8.81 -18.73 -10.42
N GLU A 244 -9.54 -19.78 -10.78
CA GLU A 244 -9.43 -21.08 -10.12
C GLU A 244 -8.00 -21.64 -10.22
N ASP A 245 -7.64 -22.34 -9.16
CA ASP A 245 -6.41 -23.08 -9.01
C ASP A 245 -6.73 -24.27 -8.10
N GLU A 246 -6.66 -25.48 -8.65
CA GLU A 246 -6.88 -26.72 -7.88
C GLU A 246 -5.97 -26.80 -6.65
N ASN A 247 -4.81 -26.14 -6.71
CA ASN A 247 -3.82 -26.08 -5.65
C ASN A 247 -3.88 -24.77 -4.83
N CYS A 248 -5.00 -24.04 -4.84
CA CYS A 248 -5.15 -22.77 -4.11
C CYS A 248 -4.92 -22.89 -2.59
N THR A 249 -5.14 -24.09 -2.03
CA THR A 249 -4.90 -24.40 -0.62
C THR A 249 -3.43 -24.67 -0.29
N GLU A 250 -2.59 -24.89 -1.30
CA GLU A 250 -1.17 -25.16 -1.12
C GLU A 250 -0.35 -23.86 -1.21
N GLN A 251 0.72 -23.75 -0.44
CA GLN A 251 1.63 -22.61 -0.53
C GLN A 251 2.96 -23.08 -1.09
N SER A 252 3.24 -22.72 -2.36
CA SER A 252 4.45 -23.15 -3.07
C SER A 252 5.66 -22.29 -2.71
N GLU A 253 6.85 -22.87 -2.81
CA GLU A 253 8.11 -22.14 -2.70
C GLU A 253 8.25 -21.19 -3.90
N PRO A 254 8.49 -19.89 -3.69
CA PRO A 254 8.68 -18.95 -4.79
C PRO A 254 10.06 -19.11 -5.42
N ASN A 255 10.24 -18.53 -6.61
CA ASN A 255 11.53 -18.52 -7.30
C ASN A 255 12.54 -17.58 -6.61
N PHE A 256 13.80 -17.60 -7.07
CA PHE A 256 14.87 -16.79 -6.50
C PHE A 256 14.60 -15.27 -6.60
N ASP A 257 13.94 -14.81 -7.66
CA ASP A 257 13.63 -13.40 -7.88
C ASP A 257 12.75 -12.81 -6.76
N TYR A 258 11.88 -13.63 -6.17
CA TYR A 258 11.08 -13.22 -5.01
C TYR A 258 11.93 -12.74 -3.83
N PHE A 259 13.08 -13.38 -3.61
CA PHE A 259 13.98 -13.06 -2.49
C PHE A 259 14.84 -11.81 -2.74
N ASN A 260 15.02 -11.40 -4.00
CA ASN A 260 15.84 -10.24 -4.36
C ASN A 260 15.00 -9.00 -4.72
N SER A 261 13.83 -9.20 -5.32
CA SER A 261 13.02 -8.12 -5.86
C SER A 261 12.58 -7.12 -4.77
N GLY A 262 12.74 -5.82 -5.06
CA GLY A 262 12.36 -4.74 -4.15
C GLY A 262 13.25 -4.60 -2.90
N ARG A 263 14.43 -5.24 -2.89
CA ARG A 263 15.39 -5.20 -1.76
C ARG A 263 16.72 -4.62 -2.22
N THR A 264 17.53 -4.18 -1.25
CA THR A 264 18.90 -3.76 -1.55
C THR A 264 19.80 -4.99 -1.50
N ASP A 265 20.60 -5.18 -2.53
CA ASP A 265 21.68 -6.15 -2.50
C ASP A 265 22.76 -5.76 -1.49
N GLU A 266 23.24 -6.77 -0.78
CA GLU A 266 24.38 -6.69 0.11
C GLU A 266 25.63 -7.20 -0.62
N ILE A 267 26.78 -6.59 -0.33
CA ILE A 267 28.06 -6.96 -0.94
C ILE A 267 28.79 -7.87 0.04
N LEU A 268 28.85 -9.16 -0.28
CA LEU A 268 29.54 -10.15 0.54
C LEU A 268 31.05 -10.22 0.22
N PRO A 269 31.89 -10.52 1.23
CA PRO A 269 33.28 -10.90 1.00
C PRO A 269 33.37 -12.21 0.20
N SER A 270 34.44 -12.38 -0.57
CA SER A 270 34.73 -13.62 -1.30
C SER A 270 35.16 -14.75 -0.35
N GLU A 271 35.12 -16.01 -0.79
CA GLU A 271 35.60 -17.13 0.04
C GLU A 271 37.07 -16.96 0.44
N SER A 272 37.93 -16.45 -0.45
CA SER A 272 39.32 -16.13 -0.13
C SER A 272 39.47 -15.06 0.96
N ASP A 273 38.55 -14.08 1.00
CA ASP A 273 38.55 -13.06 2.07
C ASP A 273 38.16 -13.68 3.43
N LEU A 274 37.36 -14.76 3.42
CA LEU A 274 36.95 -15.48 4.62
C LEU A 274 38.05 -16.38 5.18
N GLU A 275 38.90 -16.96 4.33
CA GLU A 275 40.04 -17.81 4.75
C GLU A 275 41.13 -17.04 5.51
N LEU A 276 41.25 -15.74 5.25
CA LEU A 276 42.19 -14.85 5.97
C LEU A 276 41.75 -14.56 7.41
N ILE A 277 40.54 -14.98 7.80
CA ILE A 277 39.96 -14.69 9.11
C ILE A 277 40.55 -15.63 10.17
N ASN A 278 41.36 -15.08 11.06
CA ASN A 278 41.76 -15.77 12.27
C ASN A 278 40.68 -15.58 13.36
N ILE A 279 39.72 -16.50 13.44
CA ILE A 279 38.61 -16.46 14.42
C ILE A 279 39.13 -16.33 15.86
N SER A 280 40.32 -16.84 16.17
CA SER A 280 40.91 -16.71 17.51
C SER A 280 41.31 -15.28 17.88
N LYS A 281 41.49 -14.38 16.89
CA LYS A 281 41.76 -12.94 17.08
C LYS A 281 40.51 -12.07 17.24
N ILE A 282 39.32 -12.57 16.91
CA ILE A 282 38.03 -11.86 17.08
C ILE A 282 37.60 -11.80 18.56
N ASN A 283 38.34 -12.47 19.46
CA ASN A 283 38.10 -12.42 20.89
C ASN A 283 38.58 -11.09 21.50
N LEU A 284 37.85 -10.02 21.20
CA LEU A 284 38.13 -8.63 21.62
C LEU A 284 38.38 -8.51 23.14
N SER A 285 37.76 -9.37 23.94
CA SER A 285 37.86 -9.36 25.41
C SER A 285 39.16 -9.94 25.98
N ALA A 286 39.92 -10.72 25.21
CA ALA A 286 41.13 -11.38 25.73
C ALA A 286 42.41 -10.54 25.55
N ASN A 287 42.43 -9.62 24.58
CA ASN A 287 43.66 -8.98 24.11
C ASN A 287 43.67 -7.44 24.13
N SER A 288 42.54 -6.76 24.39
CA SER A 288 42.49 -5.29 24.39
C SER A 288 42.13 -4.68 25.73
N THR A 289 42.84 -3.63 26.12
CA THR A 289 42.55 -2.80 27.30
C THR A 289 41.43 -1.80 27.05
N MET A 290 41.15 -1.48 25.79
CA MET A 290 40.09 -0.56 25.36
C MET A 290 39.49 -1.02 24.02
N ILE A 291 38.17 -0.96 23.87
CA ILE A 291 37.42 -1.38 22.68
C ILE A 291 36.73 -0.15 22.09
N ASN A 292 37.05 0.22 20.85
CA ASN A 292 36.44 1.34 20.17
C ASN A 292 35.06 0.94 19.62
N VAL A 293 34.04 1.76 19.89
CA VAL A 293 32.66 1.52 19.50
C VAL A 293 32.16 2.70 18.67
N PHE A 294 31.62 2.42 17.50
CA PHE A 294 30.84 3.38 16.73
C PHE A 294 29.36 3.03 16.89
N SER A 295 28.51 4.02 17.22
CA SER A 295 27.07 3.83 17.27
C SER A 295 26.30 5.08 16.90
N ASP A 296 25.28 4.93 16.06
CA ASP A 296 24.28 5.98 15.75
C ASP A 296 23.06 5.92 16.69
N MET A 297 23.07 5.02 17.67
CA MET A 297 21.95 4.77 18.57
C MET A 297 22.16 5.45 19.92
N LYS A 298 21.31 6.44 20.22
CA LYS A 298 21.33 7.16 21.50
C LYS A 298 21.22 6.21 22.71
N SER A 299 20.37 5.18 22.63
CA SER A 299 20.22 4.19 23.70
C SER A 299 21.51 3.42 23.99
N VAL A 300 22.33 3.14 22.99
CA VAL A 300 23.63 2.47 23.18
C VAL A 300 24.63 3.44 23.79
N GLN A 301 24.68 4.67 23.29
CA GLN A 301 25.55 5.73 23.80
C GLN A 301 25.29 6.03 25.29
N GLU A 302 24.03 5.98 25.73
CA GLU A 302 23.64 6.27 27.11
C GLU A 302 23.82 5.09 28.07
N ASN A 303 23.80 3.83 27.58
CA ASN A 303 23.77 2.64 28.44
C ASN A 303 25.04 1.78 28.38
N LEU A 304 25.92 1.97 27.40
CA LEU A 304 27.22 1.30 27.34
C LEU A 304 28.25 2.05 28.19
N THR A 305 28.18 1.87 29.51
CA THR A 305 28.97 2.65 30.49
C THR A 305 30.21 1.93 31.01
N ASP A 306 30.47 0.69 30.60
CA ASP A 306 31.66 -0.04 31.04
C ASP A 306 32.92 0.66 30.50
N PRO A 307 33.92 0.98 31.35
CA PRO A 307 35.07 1.78 30.97
C PRO A 307 35.97 1.13 29.92
N LYS A 308 35.78 -0.16 29.61
CA LYS A 308 36.47 -0.83 28.50
C LYS A 308 36.02 -0.35 27.13
N PHE A 309 34.85 0.28 27.02
CA PHE A 309 34.33 0.75 25.74
C PHE A 309 34.57 2.25 25.56
N LYS A 310 35.09 2.63 24.39
CA LYS A 310 35.35 4.01 24.00
C LYS A 310 34.54 4.35 22.75
N PHE A 311 33.73 5.38 22.79
CA PHE A 311 33.07 5.85 21.58
C PHE A 311 34.05 6.56 20.63
N VAL A 312 33.89 6.29 19.33
CA VAL A 312 34.62 6.95 18.24
C VAL A 312 33.63 7.54 17.22
N ASP A 313 34.00 8.67 16.62
CA ASP A 313 33.13 9.40 15.67
C ASP A 313 33.19 8.83 14.23
N ASP A 314 34.17 7.98 13.95
CA ASP A 314 34.38 7.36 12.64
C ASP A 314 34.18 5.84 12.73
N MET A 315 33.19 5.34 11.98
CA MET A 315 32.88 3.92 11.90
C MET A 315 34.09 3.07 11.49
N TRP A 316 34.97 3.61 10.65
CA TRP A 316 36.14 2.90 10.15
C TRP A 316 37.33 2.87 11.13
N LYS A 317 37.14 3.37 12.35
CA LYS A 317 38.10 3.27 13.47
C LYS A 317 37.57 2.41 14.62
N ALA A 318 36.40 1.81 14.46
CA ALA A 318 35.74 1.04 15.50
C ALA A 318 36.11 -0.45 15.46
N ASP A 319 36.19 -1.04 16.64
CA ASP A 319 36.24 -2.50 16.82
C ASP A 319 34.83 -3.10 16.80
N ILE A 320 33.84 -2.35 17.28
CA ILE A 320 32.42 -2.70 17.27
C ILE A 320 31.62 -1.59 16.59
N ILE A 321 30.89 -1.96 15.55
CA ILE A 321 29.93 -1.10 14.85
C ILE A 321 28.54 -1.52 15.32
N PHE A 322 27.87 -0.66 16.08
CA PHE A 322 26.53 -0.91 16.59
C PHE A 322 25.56 0.14 16.06
N ILE A 323 24.91 -0.15 14.95
CA ILE A 323 24.08 0.81 14.22
C ILE A 323 22.65 0.32 14.05
N ASN A 324 21.72 1.27 13.92
CA ASN A 324 20.32 0.99 13.57
C ASN A 324 20.11 0.94 12.05
N LYS A 325 20.94 1.65 11.27
CA LYS A 325 20.86 1.63 9.80
C LYS A 325 21.30 0.28 9.25
N HIS A 326 20.64 -0.17 8.18
CA HIS A 326 20.99 -1.41 7.49
C HIS A 326 22.42 -1.38 6.93
N PHE A 327 23.25 -2.33 7.36
CA PHE A 327 24.63 -2.47 6.90
C PHE A 327 24.69 -3.30 5.61
N LYS A 328 25.39 -2.79 4.59
CA LYS A 328 25.32 -3.33 3.21
C LYS A 328 26.64 -3.87 2.67
N ASP A 329 27.77 -3.26 3.05
CA ASP A 329 29.07 -3.54 2.43
C ASP A 329 29.96 -4.38 3.36
N TYR A 330 29.62 -5.66 3.48
CA TYR A 330 30.36 -6.62 4.29
C TYR A 330 31.74 -6.92 3.69
N LYS A 331 31.91 -6.81 2.37
CA LYS A 331 33.20 -6.94 1.70
C LYS A 331 34.17 -5.86 2.18
N GLN A 332 33.79 -4.58 2.08
CA GLN A 332 34.66 -3.48 2.51
C GLN A 332 34.94 -3.54 4.03
N LEU A 333 33.96 -3.97 4.83
CA LEU A 333 34.17 -4.19 6.26
C LEU A 333 35.33 -5.16 6.51
N ARG A 334 35.36 -6.28 5.77
CA ARG A 334 36.42 -7.29 5.92
C ARG A 334 37.77 -6.83 5.38
N GLU A 335 37.79 -6.10 4.27
CA GLU A 335 39.02 -5.56 3.69
C GLU A 335 39.69 -4.52 4.61
N LYS A 336 38.91 -3.63 5.23
CA LYS A 336 39.44 -2.52 6.04
C LYS A 336 39.59 -2.87 7.52
N LEU A 337 38.63 -3.62 8.07
CA LEU A 337 38.52 -3.91 9.50
C LEU A 337 38.26 -5.39 9.74
N PRO A 338 39.23 -6.28 9.45
CA PRO A 338 39.02 -7.74 9.43
C PRO A 338 38.56 -8.31 10.78
N ASN A 339 38.96 -7.70 11.89
CA ASN A 339 38.62 -8.15 13.25
C ASN A 339 37.40 -7.43 13.86
N SER A 340 36.77 -6.52 13.11
CA SER A 340 35.61 -5.78 13.61
C SER A 340 34.35 -6.64 13.69
N LEU A 341 33.44 -6.23 14.57
CA LEU A 341 32.11 -6.78 14.72
C LEU A 341 31.06 -5.75 14.30
N VAL A 342 29.98 -6.22 13.68
CA VAL A 342 28.78 -5.43 13.40
C VAL A 342 27.57 -6.13 14.02
N ASN A 343 26.58 -5.36 14.49
CA ASN A 343 25.39 -5.87 15.17
C ASN A 343 24.30 -6.43 14.23
N GLN A 344 24.66 -6.83 13.00
CA GLN A 344 23.75 -7.32 11.96
C GLN A 344 24.38 -8.52 11.23
N PHE A 345 23.55 -9.44 10.74
CA PHE A 345 24.00 -10.52 9.86
C PHE A 345 23.69 -10.18 8.40
N PRO A 346 24.53 -10.61 7.44
CA PRO A 346 24.17 -10.51 6.04
C PRO A 346 22.88 -11.26 5.74
N TYR A 347 21.98 -10.63 4.98
CA TYR A 347 20.66 -11.12 4.60
C TYR A 347 19.76 -11.53 5.77
N GLU A 348 19.90 -10.89 6.94
CA GLU A 348 19.01 -11.13 8.09
C GLU A 348 17.54 -10.72 7.81
N ASN A 349 17.32 -9.96 6.74
CA ASN A 349 16.00 -9.63 6.20
C ASN A 349 15.13 -10.87 5.95
N VAL A 350 15.74 -12.05 5.74
CA VAL A 350 15.03 -13.32 5.56
C VAL A 350 14.13 -13.69 6.75
N VAL A 351 14.44 -13.21 7.96
CA VAL A 351 13.62 -13.41 9.17
C VAL A 351 13.03 -12.12 9.73
N THR A 352 13.57 -10.95 9.38
CA THR A 352 13.08 -9.66 9.90
C THR A 352 12.01 -9.01 9.00
N VAL A 353 11.84 -9.50 7.77
CA VAL A 353 10.86 -8.99 6.81
C VAL A 353 9.72 -9.99 6.65
N LYS A 354 8.47 -9.50 6.70
CA LYS A 354 7.29 -10.35 6.95
C LYS A 354 7.01 -11.38 5.86
N ASP A 355 7.23 -11.00 4.60
CA ASP A 355 6.95 -11.86 3.45
C ASP A 355 8.00 -12.96 3.28
N LEU A 356 9.27 -12.65 3.54
CA LEU A 356 10.36 -13.62 3.59
C LEU A 356 10.20 -14.56 4.78
N LEU A 357 9.92 -14.00 5.97
CA LEU A 357 9.70 -14.78 7.18
C LEU A 357 8.59 -15.81 6.97
N ALA A 358 7.47 -15.40 6.36
CA ALA A 358 6.38 -16.32 6.05
C ALA A 358 6.84 -17.47 5.15
N VAL A 359 7.54 -17.17 4.05
CA VAL A 359 8.03 -18.19 3.10
C VAL A 359 9.03 -19.14 3.77
N VAL A 360 10.07 -18.64 4.44
CA VAL A 360 11.07 -19.52 5.05
C VAL A 360 10.52 -20.30 6.24
N SER A 361 9.54 -19.76 6.95
CA SER A 361 8.86 -20.47 8.04
C SER A 361 8.08 -21.68 7.54
N ARG A 362 7.48 -21.62 6.35
CA ARG A 362 6.76 -22.75 5.74
C ARG A 362 7.67 -23.97 5.50
N ARG A 363 8.98 -23.76 5.31
CA ARG A 363 9.97 -24.85 5.11
C ARG A 363 10.16 -25.72 6.35
N VAL A 364 9.78 -25.22 7.52
CA VAL A 364 9.85 -25.99 8.77
C VAL A 364 8.67 -26.97 8.79
N PRO A 365 8.92 -28.27 9.05
CA PRO A 365 7.85 -29.23 9.31
C PRO A 365 6.91 -28.69 10.41
N ASP A 366 5.61 -28.95 10.28
CA ASP A 366 4.61 -28.54 11.28
C ASP A 366 4.41 -27.01 11.45
N SER A 367 4.95 -26.19 10.54
CA SER A 367 4.76 -24.73 10.53
C SER A 367 3.28 -24.31 10.61
N LYS A 368 2.37 -25.08 10.01
CA LYS A 368 0.92 -24.85 10.04
C LYS A 368 0.30 -24.67 11.43
N TYR A 369 0.92 -25.17 12.50
CA TYR A 369 0.38 -25.05 13.87
C TYR A 369 0.72 -23.71 14.55
N TRP A 370 1.74 -23.00 14.07
CA TRP A 370 2.20 -21.76 14.71
C TRP A 370 2.36 -20.58 13.73
N LEU A 371 2.41 -20.85 12.42
CA LEU A 371 2.42 -19.86 11.36
C LEU A 371 1.02 -19.75 10.74
N PRO A 372 0.31 -18.61 10.91
CA PRO A 372 -0.94 -18.39 10.20
C PRO A 372 -0.73 -18.35 8.69
N THR A 373 -1.67 -18.91 7.92
CA THR A 373 -1.69 -18.83 6.46
C THR A 373 -1.48 -17.39 6.01
N THR A 374 -0.47 -17.15 5.19
CA THR A 374 -0.06 -15.80 4.80
C THR A 374 0.26 -15.80 3.32
N TYR A 375 -0.23 -14.84 2.55
CA TYR A 375 0.07 -14.69 1.13
C TYR A 375 0.75 -13.33 0.88
N ASN A 376 1.75 -13.29 0.01
CA ASN A 376 2.29 -12.04 -0.51
C ASN A 376 1.44 -11.60 -1.70
N LEU A 377 0.63 -10.56 -1.53
CA LEU A 377 -0.34 -10.16 -2.55
C LEU A 377 0.36 -9.73 -3.85
N SER A 378 1.58 -9.21 -3.82
CA SER A 378 2.30 -8.83 -5.05
C SER A 378 2.61 -10.00 -5.98
N TYR A 379 2.72 -11.23 -5.45
CA TYR A 379 3.11 -12.42 -6.21
C TYR A 379 2.07 -13.54 -6.18
N GLU A 380 1.25 -13.59 -5.14
CA GLU A 380 0.29 -14.67 -4.87
C GLU A 380 -1.17 -14.16 -4.90
N LEU A 381 -1.47 -13.01 -5.52
CA LEU A 381 -2.83 -12.42 -5.53
C LEU A 381 -3.89 -13.39 -6.05
N THR A 382 -3.68 -13.95 -7.25
CA THR A 382 -4.64 -14.87 -7.87
C THR A 382 -4.89 -16.07 -6.97
N LYS A 383 -3.82 -16.65 -6.42
CA LYS A 383 -3.92 -17.78 -5.50
C LYS A 383 -4.66 -17.43 -4.23
N PHE A 384 -4.43 -16.23 -3.71
CA PHE A 384 -5.14 -15.70 -2.55
C PHE A 384 -6.64 -15.54 -2.83
N ILE A 385 -7.04 -14.99 -3.98
CA ILE A 385 -8.45 -14.84 -4.36
C ILE A 385 -9.15 -16.22 -4.42
N CYS A 386 -8.53 -17.18 -5.12
CA CYS A 386 -9.08 -18.54 -5.18
C CYS A 386 -9.23 -19.17 -3.78
N TYR A 387 -8.20 -19.04 -2.94
CA TYR A 387 -8.27 -19.54 -1.56
C TYR A 387 -9.32 -18.82 -0.72
N PHE A 388 -9.48 -17.50 -0.89
CA PHE A 388 -10.49 -16.70 -0.20
C PHE A 388 -11.90 -17.18 -0.54
N ASN A 389 -12.20 -17.35 -1.84
CA ASN A 389 -13.51 -17.78 -2.31
C ASN A 389 -13.83 -19.22 -1.88
N LYS A 390 -12.84 -20.12 -1.93
CA LYS A 390 -12.99 -21.48 -1.38
C LYS A 390 -13.33 -21.48 0.10
N ARG A 391 -12.68 -20.62 0.90
CA ARG A 391 -13.03 -20.49 2.31
C ARG A 391 -14.44 -19.97 2.51
N GLU A 392 -14.87 -19.03 1.67
CA GLU A 392 -16.21 -18.48 1.72
C GLU A 392 -17.27 -19.52 1.40
N SER A 393 -17.07 -20.32 0.34
CA SER A 393 -17.98 -21.42 -0.02
C SER A 393 -18.01 -22.53 1.04
N ASP A 394 -16.89 -22.80 1.71
CA ASP A 394 -16.80 -23.72 2.84
C ASP A 394 -17.41 -23.15 4.15
N GLY A 395 -17.92 -21.91 4.14
CA GLY A 395 -18.49 -21.26 5.33
C GLY A 395 -17.45 -20.91 6.41
N LEU A 396 -16.18 -20.77 6.03
CA LEU A 396 -15.07 -20.49 6.93
C LEU A 396 -14.86 -18.98 7.12
N ASP A 397 -14.34 -18.61 8.30
CA ASP A 397 -14.00 -17.22 8.60
C ASP A 397 -12.96 -16.65 7.61
N ASN A 398 -13.22 -15.45 7.09
CA ASN A 398 -12.38 -14.74 6.13
C ASN A 398 -11.86 -13.39 6.66
N HIS A 399 -11.67 -13.25 7.98
CA HIS A 399 -10.90 -12.12 8.48
C HIS A 399 -9.41 -12.28 8.17
N TRP A 400 -8.85 -11.28 7.49
CA TRP A 400 -7.45 -11.18 7.12
C TRP A 400 -6.86 -9.87 7.67
N ILE A 401 -5.60 -9.92 8.10
CA ILE A 401 -4.83 -8.74 8.43
C ILE A 401 -3.83 -8.44 7.32
N LEU A 402 -3.99 -7.28 6.71
CA LEU A 402 -3.12 -6.75 5.67
C LEU A 402 -1.99 -5.96 6.31
N LYS A 403 -0.74 -6.25 5.91
CA LYS A 403 0.44 -5.57 6.45
C LYS A 403 1.41 -5.25 5.33
N PRO A 404 1.99 -4.03 5.29
CA PRO A 404 3.16 -3.79 4.46
C PRO A 404 4.29 -4.71 4.92
N TRP A 405 4.96 -5.39 3.99
CA TRP A 405 5.99 -6.37 4.36
C TRP A 405 7.23 -5.69 4.96
N ASN A 406 7.51 -4.44 4.56
CA ASN A 406 8.71 -3.67 4.92
C ASN A 406 8.49 -2.51 5.92
N LEU A 407 7.27 -2.24 6.40
CA LEU A 407 7.00 -1.18 7.39
C LEU A 407 6.79 -1.73 8.82
N ALA A 408 6.85 -0.85 9.82
CA ALA A 408 6.65 -1.16 11.24
C ALA A 408 5.54 -0.28 11.85
N ARG A 409 5.31 -0.40 13.17
CA ARG A 409 4.37 0.44 13.95
C ARG A 409 2.90 0.41 13.52
N SER A 410 2.48 -0.68 12.86
CA SER A 410 1.10 -0.86 12.36
C SER A 410 0.67 0.18 11.32
N ILE A 411 1.62 0.90 10.71
CA ILE A 411 1.36 1.82 9.59
C ILE A 411 0.73 1.01 8.44
N ASP A 412 -0.34 1.55 7.84
CA ASP A 412 -1.04 0.96 6.69
C ASP A 412 -1.46 -0.51 6.93
N THR A 413 -1.81 -0.83 8.20
CA THR A 413 -2.30 -2.15 8.60
C THR A 413 -3.80 -2.14 8.78
N THR A 414 -4.48 -3.08 8.13
CA THR A 414 -5.94 -3.16 8.13
C THR A 414 -6.39 -4.59 8.40
N VAL A 415 -7.41 -4.77 9.24
CA VAL A 415 -8.12 -6.05 9.39
C VAL A 415 -9.43 -5.94 8.64
N THR A 416 -9.70 -6.87 7.73
CA THR A 416 -10.92 -6.85 6.92
C THR A 416 -11.30 -8.25 6.46
N LYS A 417 -12.58 -8.41 6.13
CA LYS A 417 -13.15 -9.56 5.42
C LYS A 417 -13.64 -9.20 4.01
N CYS A 418 -13.46 -7.95 3.57
CA CYS A 418 -13.90 -7.49 2.25
C CYS A 418 -12.81 -7.82 1.21
N LEU A 419 -13.09 -8.75 0.28
CA LEU A 419 -12.15 -9.13 -0.77
C LEU A 419 -11.75 -7.93 -1.65
N ASN A 420 -12.72 -7.10 -2.03
CA ASN A 420 -12.48 -5.90 -2.82
C ASN A 420 -11.48 -4.96 -2.13
N GLN A 421 -11.62 -4.73 -0.82
CA GLN A 421 -10.64 -3.97 -0.05
C GLN A 421 -9.25 -4.59 -0.09
N ILE A 422 -9.15 -5.92 0.04
CA ILE A 422 -7.87 -6.63 0.09
C ILE A 422 -7.12 -6.49 -1.23
N ILE A 423 -7.82 -6.66 -2.36
CA ILE A 423 -7.26 -6.51 -3.71
C ILE A 423 -6.81 -5.07 -3.93
N ARG A 424 -7.70 -4.09 -3.68
CA ARG A 424 -7.39 -2.66 -3.89
C ARG A 424 -6.24 -2.17 -2.99
N SER A 425 -6.06 -2.75 -1.80
CA SER A 425 -4.99 -2.35 -0.86
C SER A 425 -3.58 -2.50 -1.43
N GLN A 426 -3.37 -3.27 -2.49
CA GLN A 426 -2.07 -3.38 -3.16
C GLN A 426 -1.64 -2.07 -3.84
N GLU A 427 -2.58 -1.20 -4.20
CA GLU A 427 -2.31 0.09 -4.84
C GLU A 427 -1.58 1.06 -3.92
N THR A 428 -1.70 0.88 -2.61
CA THR A 428 -0.97 1.69 -1.62
C THR A 428 0.41 1.13 -1.31
N GLY A 429 0.87 0.14 -2.07
CA GLY A 429 2.16 -0.49 -1.94
C GLY A 429 2.06 -1.95 -1.49
N PRO A 430 3.20 -2.65 -1.51
CA PRO A 430 3.21 -4.09 -1.45
C PRO A 430 2.86 -4.62 -0.05
N LYS A 431 2.07 -5.69 0.01
CA LYS A 431 1.42 -6.19 1.23
C LYS A 431 1.41 -7.71 1.32
N ILE A 432 1.39 -8.20 2.55
CA ILE A 432 0.96 -9.56 2.85
C ILE A 432 -0.48 -9.55 3.36
N ALA A 433 -1.25 -10.58 3.00
CA ALA A 433 -2.50 -10.94 3.66
C ALA A 433 -2.23 -12.14 4.58
N CYS A 434 -2.35 -11.94 5.89
CA CYS A 434 -2.14 -12.96 6.90
C CYS A 434 -3.47 -13.30 7.56
N LYS A 435 -3.79 -14.59 7.73
CA LYS A 435 -5.06 -15.01 8.32
C LYS A 435 -5.16 -14.42 9.73
N TYR A 436 -6.21 -13.67 10.00
CA TYR A 436 -6.38 -13.02 11.29
C TYR A 436 -6.81 -14.04 12.35
N ILE A 437 -6.19 -13.96 13.52
CA ILE A 437 -6.54 -14.77 14.70
C ILE A 437 -7.75 -14.11 15.36
N THR A 438 -8.93 -14.68 15.12
CA THR A 438 -10.23 -14.18 15.62
C THR A 438 -10.52 -14.61 17.05
N HIS A 439 -9.89 -15.67 17.54
CA HIS A 439 -10.07 -16.22 18.88
C HIS A 439 -8.77 -16.18 19.71
N PRO A 440 -8.19 -14.99 19.98
CA PRO A 440 -6.99 -14.89 20.80
C PRO A 440 -7.33 -15.11 22.29
N VAL A 441 -6.32 -15.51 23.07
CA VAL A 441 -6.40 -15.41 24.53
C VAL A 441 -6.50 -13.93 24.91
N LEU A 442 -7.50 -13.60 25.74
CA LEU A 442 -7.71 -12.24 26.23
C LEU A 442 -7.25 -12.11 27.67
N PHE A 443 -6.74 -10.93 28.02
CA PHE A 443 -6.35 -10.58 29.38
C PHE A 443 -7.35 -9.59 29.97
N TYR A 444 -7.87 -9.86 31.17
CA TYR A 444 -8.79 -8.95 31.83
C TYR A 444 -8.01 -7.82 32.54
N ARG A 445 -8.38 -6.57 32.24
CA ARG A 445 -7.80 -5.37 32.83
C ARG A 445 -8.84 -4.67 33.68
N HIS A 446 -8.56 -4.59 34.98
CA HIS A 446 -9.43 -3.92 35.95
C HIS A 446 -9.62 -2.43 35.65
N GLU A 447 -8.61 -1.75 35.09
CA GLU A 447 -8.68 -0.30 34.88
C GLU A 447 -9.74 0.14 33.86
N ILE A 448 -10.11 -0.75 32.93
CA ILE A 448 -11.11 -0.48 31.89
C ILE A 448 -12.31 -1.42 31.98
N ASP A 449 -12.40 -2.21 33.06
CA ASP A 449 -13.39 -3.27 33.26
C ASP A 449 -13.63 -4.12 32.01
N GLY A 450 -12.55 -4.58 31.39
CA GLY A 450 -12.60 -5.13 30.03
C GLY A 450 -11.54 -6.19 29.74
N ARG A 451 -11.81 -7.02 28.74
CA ARG A 451 -10.86 -8.02 28.23
C ARG A 451 -10.17 -7.51 26.98
N VAL A 452 -8.85 -7.47 26.99
CA VAL A 452 -8.04 -6.93 25.89
C VAL A 452 -7.19 -8.00 25.22
N LYS A 453 -6.91 -7.78 23.94
CA LYS A 453 -5.86 -8.53 23.22
C LYS A 453 -4.49 -8.09 23.71
N PHE A 454 -3.52 -8.99 23.64
CA PHE A 454 -2.12 -8.68 23.93
C PHE A 454 -1.19 -9.52 23.07
N ASP A 455 0.06 -9.08 22.98
CA ASP A 455 1.13 -9.86 22.39
C ASP A 455 2.33 -9.97 23.35
N VAL A 456 3.20 -10.95 23.10
CA VAL A 456 4.41 -11.19 23.88
C VAL A 456 5.63 -10.83 23.06
N ARG A 457 6.46 -9.91 23.58
CA ARG A 457 7.74 -9.53 22.98
C ARG A 457 8.88 -10.27 23.66
N TYR A 458 9.47 -11.22 22.93
CA TYR A 458 10.75 -11.82 23.29
C TYR A 458 11.93 -11.04 22.68
N ILE A 459 13.06 -11.06 23.36
CA ILE A 459 14.35 -10.61 22.81
C ILE A 459 15.23 -11.83 22.60
N VAL A 460 15.76 -11.97 21.38
CA VAL A 460 16.61 -13.07 20.96
C VAL A 460 17.92 -12.48 20.43
N LEU A 461 19.05 -13.05 20.86
CA LEU A 461 20.38 -12.71 20.37
C LEU A 461 20.93 -13.90 19.58
N LEU A 462 21.04 -13.73 18.26
CA LEU A 462 21.81 -14.63 17.40
C LEU A 462 23.29 -14.21 17.50
N ARG A 463 24.13 -15.06 18.10
CA ARG A 463 25.57 -14.77 18.27
C ARG A 463 26.41 -15.35 17.13
N SER A 464 26.04 -16.51 16.62
CA SER A 464 26.74 -17.18 15.53
C SER A 464 25.78 -18.07 14.75
N ILE A 465 26.03 -18.24 13.46
CA ILE A 465 25.33 -19.19 12.58
C ILE A 465 26.13 -20.48 12.35
N LYS A 466 27.45 -20.47 12.62
CA LYS A 466 28.36 -21.61 12.42
C LYS A 466 29.43 -21.64 13.53
N PRO A 467 29.29 -22.46 14.59
CA PRO A 467 28.07 -23.21 14.92
C PRO A 467 26.92 -22.26 15.27
N LEU A 468 25.68 -22.73 15.15
CA LEU A 468 24.50 -21.95 15.55
C LEU A 468 24.53 -21.73 17.07
N VAL A 469 24.58 -20.46 17.49
CA VAL A 469 24.55 -20.04 18.89
C VAL A 469 23.51 -18.94 19.04
N ILE A 470 22.44 -19.26 19.77
CA ILE A 470 21.31 -18.37 20.01
C ILE A 470 21.03 -18.27 21.51
N TYR A 471 20.68 -17.08 21.96
CA TYR A 471 20.28 -16.81 23.34
C TYR A 471 18.91 -16.14 23.35
N THR A 472 18.07 -16.51 24.31
CA THR A 472 16.82 -15.81 24.59
C THR A 472 16.96 -15.04 25.89
N TYR A 473 16.56 -13.78 25.89
CA TYR A 473 16.56 -12.99 27.12
C TYR A 473 15.51 -13.56 28.10
N LYS A 474 15.86 -13.64 29.39
CA LYS A 474 14.98 -14.24 30.42
C LYS A 474 13.73 -13.41 30.69
N VAL A 475 13.74 -12.13 30.32
CA VAL A 475 12.60 -11.23 30.47
C VAL A 475 11.94 -11.04 29.11
N PHE A 476 10.61 -11.08 29.10
CA PHE A 476 9.77 -10.71 27.97
C PHE A 476 8.78 -9.63 28.40
N TRP A 477 8.23 -8.91 27.43
CA TRP A 477 7.26 -7.85 27.69
C TRP A 477 5.89 -8.23 27.15
N LEU A 478 4.85 -8.01 27.96
CA LEU A 478 3.47 -8.07 27.50
C LEU A 478 3.06 -6.70 26.97
N ARG A 479 2.49 -6.67 25.77
CA ARG A 479 1.98 -5.45 25.13
C ARG A 479 0.48 -5.58 24.97
N PHE A 480 -0.26 -4.85 25.80
CA PHE A 480 -1.72 -4.89 25.84
C PHE A 480 -2.32 -3.86 24.88
N ALA A 481 -3.46 -4.19 24.29
CA ALA A 481 -4.28 -3.21 23.60
C ALA A 481 -4.83 -2.18 24.60
N ASN A 482 -5.07 -0.95 24.10
CA ASN A 482 -5.57 0.15 24.92
C ASN A 482 -7.04 -0.05 25.34
N LYS A 483 -7.82 -0.74 24.51
CA LYS A 483 -9.24 -1.02 24.69
C LYS A 483 -9.56 -2.43 24.20
#